data_AF-A0A381UJ21-F1
#
_entry.id   AF-A0A381UJ21-F1
#
_cell.length_a   1.000
_cell.length_b   1.000
_cell.length_c   1.000
_cell.angle_alpha   90.00
_cell.angle_beta   90.00
_cell.angle_gamma   90.00
#
_symmetry.space_group_name_H-M   'P 1'
#
loop_
_entity.id
_entity.type
_entity.pdbx_description
1 polymer ?
#
loop_
_entity_poly.entity_id
_entity_poly.type
_entity_poly.pdbx_seq_one_letter_code
_entity_poly.pdbx_strand_id
1 'polypeptide(L)'
;EEIGYKAGSLIEVTEIHPCIGYSDERMWIYLAEQLKVTKTNTDQDEFIELMPTELEEAVEMVWSGKITDVKTIIGILWAHRLLH
;
A
#
# COMPACT_ATOMS: atom_id res chain seq x y z
N GLU A 1 -1.52 -2.29 -13.04
CA GLU A 1 -0.50 -3.19 -13.58
C GLU A 1 -0.41 -4.43 -12.70
N GLU A 2 0.06 -4.25 -11.47
CA GLU A 2 0.29 -5.29 -10.46
C GLU A 2 -0.97 -6.04 -10.02
N ILE A 3 -1.99 -5.34 -9.51
CA ILE A 3 -3.14 -6.00 -8.85
C ILE A 3 -4.37 -6.20 -9.75
N GLY A 4 -4.35 -5.71 -10.99
CA GLY A 4 -5.51 -5.80 -11.88
C GLY A 4 -6.72 -4.97 -11.45
N TYR A 5 -6.54 -3.91 -10.64
CA TYR A 5 -7.61 -2.97 -10.28
C TYR A 5 -7.30 -1.54 -10.76
N LYS A 6 -8.36 -0.77 -11.02
CA LYS A 6 -8.31 0.67 -11.25
C LYS A 6 -9.13 1.37 -10.17
N ALA A 7 -8.51 2.35 -9.51
CA ALA A 7 -9.18 3.19 -8.53
C ALA A 7 -10.15 4.17 -9.21
N GLY A 8 -11.33 4.36 -8.61
CA GLY A 8 -12.27 5.41 -8.99
C GLY A 8 -11.96 6.74 -8.29
N SER A 9 -11.33 6.67 -7.12
CA SER A 9 -10.83 7.82 -6.35
C SER A 9 -9.42 7.51 -5.82
N LEU A 10 -8.54 8.50 -5.87
CA LEU A 10 -7.22 8.47 -5.25
C LEU A 10 -7.10 9.69 -4.34
N ILE A 11 -6.92 9.44 -3.05
CA ILE A 11 -6.78 10.48 -2.04
C ILE A 11 -5.33 10.47 -1.58
N GLU A 12 -4.63 11.59 -1.74
CA GLU A 12 -3.27 11.74 -1.22
C GLU A 12 -3.30 11.72 0.31
N VAL A 13 -2.48 10.87 0.92
CA VAL A 13 -2.41 10.70 2.38
C VAL A 13 -1.21 11.45 2.93
N THR A 14 -0.02 11.12 2.43
CA THR A 14 1.23 11.73 2.91
C THR A 14 2.36 11.46 1.93
N GLU A 15 3.39 12.28 2.04
CA GLU A 15 4.72 12.01 1.51
C GLU A 15 5.61 11.38 2.59
N ILE A 16 6.48 10.44 2.21
CA ILE A 16 7.49 9.84 3.09
C ILE A 16 8.88 9.88 2.45
N HIS A 17 9.89 9.92 3.30
CA HIS A 17 11.30 9.80 2.91
C HIS A 17 11.86 8.53 3.58
N PRO A 18 11.86 7.37 2.91
CA PRO A 18 12.15 6.09 3.55
C PRO A 18 13.60 5.99 4.03
N CYS A 19 14.55 6.66 3.35
CA CYS A 19 15.98 6.41 3.51
C CYS A 19 16.83 7.70 3.49
N ILE A 20 16.53 8.67 4.35
CA ILE A 20 17.20 10.00 4.38
C ILE A 20 18.72 9.97 4.58
N GLY A 21 19.27 8.86 5.08
CA GLY A 21 20.70 8.72 5.35
C GLY A 21 21.56 8.50 4.10
N TYR A 22 20.96 8.06 2.99
CA TYR A 22 21.70 7.70 1.77
C TYR A 22 20.91 7.87 0.46
N SER A 23 19.64 8.25 0.53
CA SER A 23 18.77 8.44 -0.63
C SER A 23 17.98 9.74 -0.46
N ASP A 24 17.79 10.46 -1.57
CA ASP A 24 16.87 11.57 -1.69
C ASP A 24 15.47 11.12 -2.18
N GLU A 25 15.22 9.81 -2.17
CA GLU A 25 13.95 9.22 -2.56
C GLU A 25 12.78 9.78 -1.74
N ARG A 26 11.72 10.11 -2.47
CA ARG A 26 10.43 10.58 -1.95
C ARG A 26 9.36 9.63 -2.47
N MET A 27 8.51 9.14 -1.57
CA MET A 27 7.36 8.32 -1.94
C MET A 27 6.08 9.01 -1.49
N TRP A 28 5.05 8.94 -2.33
CA TRP A 28 3.72 9.43 -2.00
C TRP A 28 2.80 8.24 -1.75
N ILE A 29 2.11 8.28 -0.60
CA ILE A 29 1.12 7.28 -0.22
C ILE A 29 -0.25 7.83 -0.56
N TYR A 30 -1.05 7.01 -1.23
CA TYR A 30 -2.43 7.32 -1.61
C TYR A 30 -3.38 6.25 -1.06
N LEU A 31 -4.58 6.67 -0.66
CA LEU A 31 -5.71 5.80 -0.40
C LEU A 31 -6.52 5.64 -1.69
N ALA A 32 -6.62 4.41 -2.18
CA ALA A 32 -7.35 4.08 -3.39
C ALA A 32 -8.73 3.51 -3.05
N GLU A 33 -9.78 4.16 -3.54
CA GLU A 33 -11.16 3.76 -3.29
C GLU A 33 -11.92 3.50 -4.59
N GLN A 34 -13.11 2.92 -4.45
CA GLN A 34 -14.02 2.61 -5.57
C GLN A 34 -13.32 1.75 -6.64
N LEU A 35 -12.59 0.73 -6.17
CA LEU A 35 -11.80 -0.16 -7.02
C LEU A 35 -12.69 -0.90 -8.01
N LYS A 36 -12.26 -0.92 -9.28
CA LYS A 36 -12.90 -1.69 -10.35
C LYS A 36 -11.91 -2.68 -10.92
N VAL A 37 -12.36 -3.92 -11.13
CA VAL A 37 -11.55 -4.97 -11.76
C VAL A 37 -11.20 -4.56 -13.20
N THR A 38 -9.95 -4.79 -13.56
CA THR A 38 -9.38 -4.60 -14.90
C THR A 38 -8.48 -5.79 -15.23
N LYS A 39 -7.84 -5.78 -16.41
CA LYS A 39 -6.82 -6.76 -16.73
C LYS A 39 -5.54 -6.48 -15.95
N THR A 40 -4.92 -7.53 -15.42
CA THR A 40 -3.55 -7.50 -14.91
C THR A 40 -2.59 -7.41 -16.09
N ASN A 41 -1.53 -6.63 -15.95
CA ASN A 41 -0.48 -6.49 -16.96
C ASN A 41 0.89 -6.47 -16.26
N THR A 42 1.10 -7.39 -15.32
CA THR A 42 2.39 -7.56 -14.65
C THR A 42 3.45 -7.94 -15.68
N ASP A 43 4.63 -7.32 -15.57
CA ASP A 43 5.77 -7.67 -16.41
C ASP A 43 6.22 -9.11 -16.13
N GLN A 44 6.89 -9.74 -17.11
CA GLN A 44 7.25 -11.17 -17.03
C GLN A 44 8.20 -11.50 -15.88
N ASP A 45 8.92 -10.51 -15.36
CA ASP A 45 9.91 -10.65 -14.28
C ASP A 45 9.32 -10.31 -12.89
N GLU A 46 8.03 -9.94 -12.82
CA GLU A 46 7.35 -9.62 -11.56
C GLU A 46 6.57 -10.83 -11.02
N PHE A 47 6.97 -11.33 -9.85
CA PHE A 47 6.27 -12.39 -9.13
C PHE A 47 5.42 -11.78 -8.01
N ILE A 48 4.14 -11.53 -8.30
CA ILE A 48 3.19 -10.89 -7.38
C ILE A 48 2.02 -11.83 -7.10
N GLU A 49 1.69 -12.01 -5.81
CA GLU A 49 0.51 -12.73 -5.35
C GLU A 49 -0.42 -11.78 -4.59
N LEU A 50 -1.71 -11.83 -4.90
CA LEU A 50 -2.71 -11.02 -4.19
C LEU A 50 -3.02 -11.64 -2.83
N MET A 51 -2.90 -10.82 -1.79
CA MET A 51 -3.33 -11.14 -0.43
C MET A 51 -4.38 -10.11 0.02
N PRO A 52 -5.66 -10.27 -0.35
CA PRO A 52 -6.73 -9.46 0.22
C PRO A 52 -6.77 -9.66 1.73
N THR A 53 -6.76 -8.58 2.49
CA THR A 53 -6.67 -8.62 3.95
C THR A 53 -7.59 -7.55 4.52
N GLU A 54 -8.35 -7.90 5.56
CA GLU A 54 -9.16 -6.93 6.28
C GLU A 54 -8.26 -5.92 6.99
N LEU A 55 -8.71 -4.65 7.08
CA LEU A 55 -7.86 -3.57 7.60
C LEU A 55 -7.37 -3.85 9.03
N GLU A 56 -8.25 -4.38 9.89
CA GLU A 56 -7.90 -4.70 11.27
C GLU A 56 -6.88 -5.84 11.37
N GLU A 57 -7.00 -6.87 10.52
CA GLU A 57 -6.02 -7.96 10.46
C GLU A 57 -4.66 -7.44 9.97
N ALA A 58 -4.66 -6.56 8.96
CA ALA A 58 -3.44 -5.93 8.46
C ALA A 58 -2.74 -5.09 9.56
N VAL A 59 -3.51 -4.38 10.38
CA VAL A 59 -3.00 -3.64 11.55
C VAL A 59 -2.39 -4.61 12.58
N GLU A 60 -3.03 -5.73 12.87
CA GLU A 60 -2.45 -6.77 13.74
C GLU A 60 -1.16 -7.37 13.16
N MET A 61 -1.08 -7.55 11.84
CA MET A 61 0.14 -8.01 11.16
C MET A 61 1.30 -7.02 11.28
N VAL A 62 1.01 -5.71 11.30
CA VAL A 62 2.00 -4.67 11.62
C VAL A 62 2.48 -4.81 13.06
N TRP A 63 1.56 -4.85 14.04
CA TRP A 63 1.93 -4.89 15.46
C TRP A 63 2.61 -6.19 15.88
N SER A 64 2.30 -7.31 15.22
CA SER A 64 2.96 -8.60 15.43
C SER A 64 4.30 -8.75 14.72
N GLY A 65 4.70 -7.77 13.89
CA GLY A 65 5.95 -7.80 13.14
C GLY A 65 5.97 -8.74 11.95
N LYS A 66 4.79 -9.24 11.49
CA LYS A 66 4.68 -10.00 10.24
C LYS A 66 4.87 -9.10 9.01
N ILE A 67 4.43 -7.84 9.10
CA ILE A 67 4.72 -6.81 8.10
C ILE A 67 5.83 -5.93 8.66
N THR A 68 6.97 -5.91 7.97
CA THR A 68 8.16 -5.14 8.34
C THR A 68 8.56 -4.09 7.30
N ASP A 69 7.91 -4.09 6.13
CA ASP A 69 8.14 -3.10 5.09
C ASP A 69 7.60 -1.72 5.50
N VAL A 70 8.49 -0.72 5.55
CA VAL A 70 8.22 0.58 6.17
C VAL A 70 7.08 1.33 5.48
N LYS A 71 7.05 1.36 4.14
CA LYS A 71 5.99 2.06 3.39
C LYS A 71 4.63 1.37 3.56
N THR A 72 4.61 0.04 3.66
CA THR A 72 3.39 -0.73 3.93
C THR A 72 2.88 -0.49 5.35
N ILE A 73 3.76 -0.50 6.36
CA ILE A 73 3.41 -0.17 7.75
C ILE A 73 2.76 1.21 7.83
N ILE A 74 3.41 2.21 7.23
CA ILE A 74 2.92 3.59 7.24
C ILE A 74 1.55 3.67 6.55
N GLY A 75 1.41 3.06 5.37
CA GLY A 75 0.15 3.04 4.62
C GLY A 75 -1.02 2.42 5.39
N ILE A 76 -0.81 1.24 6.00
CA ILE A 76 -1.83 0.55 6.79
C ILE A 76 -2.26 1.38 8.01
N LEU A 77 -1.30 1.91 8.77
CA LEU A 77 -1.62 2.67 9.99
C LEU A 77 -2.30 4.02 9.67
N TRP A 78 -1.96 4.65 8.54
CA TRP A 78 -2.71 5.81 8.05
C TRP A 78 -4.13 5.45 7.61
N ALA A 79 -4.30 4.37 6.84
CA ALA A 79 -5.61 3.92 6.40
C ALA A 79 -6.51 3.61 7.61
N HIS A 80 -5.99 2.91 8.62
CA HIS A 80 -6.69 2.67 9.87
C HIS A 80 -7.12 3.96 10.57
N ARG A 81 -6.24 4.98 10.63
CA ARG A 81 -6.59 6.28 11.22
C ARG A 81 -7.62 7.09 10.42
N LEU A 82 -7.68 6.92 9.09
CA LEU A 82 -8.59 7.69 8.23
C LEU A 82 -9.98 7.06 8.12
N LEU A 83 -10.06 5.73 8.24
CA LEU A 83 -11.29 4.96 8.03
C LEU A 83 -12.01 4.58 9.34
N HIS A 84 -11.42 4.90 10.49
CA HIS A 84 -11.99 4.74 11.84
C HIS A 84 -12.05 6.07 12.58
#